data_AF-X0STW0-F1
#
_entry.id   AF-X0STW0-F1
#
_cell.length_a   1.000
_cell.length_b   1.000
_cell.length_c   1.000
_cell.angle_alpha   90.00
_cell.angle_beta   90.00
_cell.angle_gamma   90.00
#
_symmetry.space_group_name_H-M   'P 1'
#
loop_
_entity.id
_entity.type
_entity.pdbx_description
1 polymer ?
#
loop_
_entity_poly.entity_id
_entity_poly.type
_entity_poly.pdbx_seq_one_letter_code
_entity_poly.pdbx_strand_id
1 'polypeptide(L)'
;RFKKIKSKLEFLNKLSKNWNIPISALCLNFALLNKSINRIIIGVDSLDNLKENIKVLKYKNRVKTIYNKLLTLKELDEKIILPLNWQ
;
A
#
# COMPACT_ATOMS: atom_id res chain seq x y z
N ARG A 1 -11.27 9.81 -14.31
CA ARG A 1 -10.83 10.27 -12.97
C ARG A 1 -9.41 9.82 -12.61
N PHE A 2 -9.14 8.51 -12.54
CA PHE A 2 -7.85 7.98 -12.08
C PHE A 2 -6.64 8.28 -12.98
N LYS A 3 -6.84 8.81 -14.19
CA LYS A 3 -5.75 9.32 -15.05
C LYS A 3 -4.83 10.30 -14.30
N LYS A 4 -5.39 11.10 -13.37
CA LYS A 4 -4.64 12.06 -12.54
C LYS A 4 -3.59 11.42 -11.63
N ILE A 5 -3.82 10.18 -11.15
CA ILE A 5 -2.88 9.46 -10.28
C ILE A 5 -2.09 8.38 -11.01
N LYS A 6 -2.20 8.32 -12.35
CA LYS A 6 -1.54 7.29 -13.15
C LYS A 6 -0.02 7.25 -12.88
N SER A 7 0.63 8.41 -12.85
CA SER A 7 2.08 8.51 -12.57
C SER A 7 2.45 7.98 -11.18
N LYS A 8 1.62 8.23 -10.16
CA LYS A 8 1.80 7.70 -8.79
C LYS A 8 1.66 6.18 -8.77
N LEU A 9 0.67 5.63 -9.46
CA LEU A 9 0.47 4.18 -9.55
C LEU A 9 1.59 3.49 -10.32
N GLU A 10 2.07 4.10 -11.41
CA GLU A 10 3.24 3.61 -12.16
C GLU A 10 4.51 3.64 -11.31
N PHE A 11 4.70 4.69 -10.50
CA PHE A 11 5.81 4.77 -9.56
C PHE A 11 5.73 3.69 -8.47
N LEU A 12 4.54 3.44 -7.90
CA LEU A 12 4.32 2.36 -6.94
C LEU A 12 4.66 0.99 -7.55
N ASN A 13 4.20 0.73 -8.78
CA ASN A 13 4.51 -0.50 -9.51
C ASN A 13 6.02 -0.64 -9.77
N LYS A 14 6.69 0.47 -10.13
CA LYS A 14 8.15 0.51 -10.31
C LYS A 14 8.88 0.21 -9.00
N LEU A 15 8.43 0.74 -7.86
CA LEU A 15 9.01 0.43 -6.55
C LEU A 15 8.87 -1.05 -6.22
N SER A 16 7.70 -1.63 -6.46
CA SER A 16 7.43 -3.06 -6.25
C SER A 16 8.42 -3.93 -7.04
N LYS A 17 8.57 -3.64 -8.34
CA LYS A 17 9.51 -4.37 -9.22
C LYS A 17 10.97 -4.17 -8.81
N ASN A 18 11.40 -2.93 -8.61
CA ASN A 18 12.80 -2.61 -8.31
C ASN A 18 13.27 -3.23 -6.99
N TRP A 19 12.38 -3.32 -6.00
CA TRP A 19 12.72 -3.89 -4.69
C TRP A 19 12.37 -5.38 -4.58
N ASN A 20 11.73 -5.97 -5.61
CA ASN A 20 11.18 -7.31 -5.54
C ASN A 20 10.33 -7.50 -4.26
N ILE A 21 9.38 -6.59 -4.06
CA ILE A 21 8.42 -6.59 -2.95
C ILE A 21 7.01 -6.54 -3.56
N PRO A 22 6.12 -7.49 -3.25
CA PRO A 22 4.74 -7.44 -3.75
C PRO A 22 4.03 -6.13 -3.39
N ILE A 23 3.15 -5.62 -4.26
CA ILE A 23 2.38 -4.39 -3.98
C ILE A 23 1.59 -4.52 -2.67
N SER A 24 0.96 -5.67 -2.44
CA SER A 24 0.24 -5.96 -1.18
C SER A 24 1.15 -5.80 0.05
N ALA A 25 2.40 -6.27 -0.05
CA ALA A 25 3.40 -6.11 1.01
C ALA A 25 3.81 -4.65 1.21
N LEU A 26 3.95 -3.87 0.14
CA LEU A 26 4.21 -2.42 0.24
C LEU A 26 3.07 -1.72 0.99
N CYS A 27 1.82 -1.95 0.57
CA CYS A 27 0.64 -1.31 1.14
C CYS A 27 0.43 -1.67 2.61
N LEU A 28 0.48 -2.97 2.95
CA LEU A 28 0.24 -3.40 4.34
C LEU A 28 1.35 -2.91 5.28
N ASN A 29 2.61 -3.08 4.89
CA ASN A 29 3.72 -2.65 5.75
C ASN A 29 3.82 -1.13 5.84
N PHE A 30 3.40 -0.38 4.82
CA PHE A 30 3.28 1.08 4.91
C PHE A 30 2.35 1.50 6.06
N ALA A 31 1.17 0.88 6.15
CA ALA A 31 0.24 1.14 7.26
C ALA A 31 0.82 0.68 8.60
N LEU A 32 1.47 -0.49 8.66
CA LEU A 32 2.08 -1.02 9.90
C LEU A 32 3.25 -0.19 10.43
N LEU A 33 3.94 0.55 9.57
CA LEU A 33 5.06 1.41 9.96
C LEU A 33 4.58 2.77 10.50
N ASN A 34 3.31 3.13 10.28
CA ASN A 34 2.74 4.36 10.79
C ASN A 34 2.43 4.24 12.28
N LYS A 35 3.19 4.97 13.13
CA LYS A 35 3.02 4.95 14.59
C LYS A 35 1.69 5.50 15.08
N SER A 36 0.97 6.27 14.25
CA SER A 36 -0.36 6.79 14.57
C SER A 36 -1.48 5.78 14.32
N ILE A 37 -1.17 4.63 13.72
CA ILE A 37 -2.11 3.53 13.51
C ILE A 37 -1.89 2.49 14.60
N ASN A 38 -2.86 2.33 15.50
CA ASN A 38 -2.78 1.35 16.59
C ASN A 38 -3.07 -0.09 16.10
N ARG A 39 -4.07 -0.24 15.22
CA ARG A 39 -4.51 -1.54 14.71
C ARG A 39 -4.87 -1.46 13.24
N ILE A 40 -4.64 -2.56 12.52
CA ILE A 40 -5.04 -2.72 11.13
C ILE A 40 -5.99 -3.91 11.06
N ILE A 41 -7.16 -3.69 10.44
CA ILE A 41 -8.15 -4.72 10.18
C ILE A 41 -8.06 -5.04 8.69
N ILE A 42 -7.91 -6.32 8.36
CA ILE A 42 -7.83 -6.81 6.98
C ILE A 42 -9.00 -7.77 6.77
N GLY A 43 -9.85 -7.47 5.79
CA GLY A 43 -10.86 -8.42 5.33
C GLY A 43 -10.19 -9.55 4.55
N VAL A 44 -10.52 -10.80 4.88
CA VAL A 44 -10.07 -11.99 4.16
C VAL A 44 -11.30 -12.81 3.76
N ASP A 45 -11.31 -13.28 2.53
CA ASP A 45 -12.39 -14.13 1.98
C ASP A 45 -12.06 -15.62 2.01
N SER A 46 -10.80 -15.95 2.29
CA SER A 46 -10.25 -17.30 2.20
C SER A 46 -9.04 -17.49 3.12
N LEU A 47 -8.75 -18.76 3.44
CA LEU A 47 -7.57 -19.13 4.22
C LEU A 47 -6.28 -18.73 3.51
N ASP A 48 -6.25 -18.81 2.17
CA ASP A 48 -5.05 -18.46 1.41
C ASP A 48 -4.79 -16.96 1.41
N ASN A 49 -5.83 -16.12 1.30
CA ASN A 49 -5.71 -14.67 1.49
C ASN A 49 -5.13 -14.32 2.86
N LEU A 50 -5.58 -15.01 3.92
CA LEU A 50 -5.03 -14.84 5.26
C LEU A 50 -3.54 -15.21 5.33
N LYS A 51 -3.17 -16.38 4.80
CA LYS A 51 -1.77 -16.83 4.75
C LYS A 51 -0.89 -15.85 3.98
N GLU A 52 -1.36 -15.30 2.88
CA GLU A 52 -0.64 -14.28 2.10
C GLU A 52 -0.44 -13.00 2.90
N ASN A 53 -1.49 -12.48 3.55
CA ASN A 53 -1.42 -11.30 4.40
C ASN A 53 -0.42 -11.46 5.56
N ILE A 54 -0.34 -12.65 6.16
CA ILE A 54 0.65 -12.95 7.20
C ILE A 54 2.07 -13.02 6.59
N LYS A 55 2.23 -13.68 5.44
CA LYS A 55 3.54 -13.82 4.78
C LYS A 55 4.15 -12.48 4.41
N VAL A 56 3.34 -11.48 4.06
CA VAL A 56 3.88 -10.16 3.67
C VAL A 56 4.44 -9.35 4.84
N LEU A 57 4.17 -9.72 6.10
CA LEU A 57 4.72 -9.05 7.29
C LEU A 57 6.26 -9.14 7.36
N LYS A 58 6.85 -10.19 6.78
CA LYS A 58 8.31 -10.35 6.71
C LYS A 58 9.03 -9.23 5.95
N TYR A 59 8.30 -8.46 5.13
CA TYR A 59 8.87 -7.35 4.36
C TYR A 59 8.99 -6.04 5.16
N LYS A 60 8.52 -5.97 6.40
CA LYS A 60 8.48 -4.74 7.22
C LYS A 60 9.77 -3.93 7.18
N ASN A 61 10.90 -4.56 7.46
CA ASN A 61 12.21 -3.89 7.48
C ASN A 61 12.64 -3.40 6.09
N ARG A 62 12.34 -4.16 5.04
CA ARG A 62 12.64 -3.76 3.65
C ARG A 62 11.78 -2.58 3.21
N VAL A 63 10.50 -2.58 3.58
CA VAL A 63 9.58 -1.47 3.31
C VAL A 63 9.98 -0.22 4.09
N LYS A 64 10.48 -0.37 5.31
CA LYS A 64 11.01 0.74 6.12
C LYS A 64 12.11 1.51 5.37
N THR A 65 12.99 0.82 4.64
CA THR A 65 14.07 1.45 3.84
C THR A 65 13.55 2.35 2.71
N ILE A 66 12.34 2.09 2.19
CA ILE A 66 11.71 2.89 1.14
C ILE A 66 10.51 3.70 1.61
N TYR A 67 10.28 3.78 2.91
CA TYR A 67 9.08 4.41 3.48
C TYR A 67 8.91 5.86 3.02
N ASN A 68 10.01 6.63 2.97
CA ASN A 68 9.99 8.02 2.50
C ASN A 68 9.55 8.14 1.03
N LYS A 69 9.87 7.15 0.17
CA LYS A 69 9.40 7.11 -1.22
C LYS A 69 7.91 6.80 -1.31
N LEU A 70 7.37 6.03 -0.35
CA LEU A 70 5.93 5.75 -0.30
C LEU A 70 5.15 6.97 0.18
N LEU A 71 5.71 7.78 1.09
CA LEU A 71 5.08 9.03 1.53
C LEU A 71 4.85 10.04 0.39
N THR A 72 5.68 10.03 -0.66
CA THR A 72 5.49 10.93 -1.83
C THR A 72 4.27 10.56 -2.67
N LEU A 73 3.70 9.37 -2.48
CA LEU A 73 2.47 8.91 -3.15
C LEU A 73 1.20 9.53 -2.56
N LYS A 74 1.30 10.35 -1.51
CA LYS A 74 0.16 11.03 -0.88
C LYS A 74 -0.73 11.70 -1.93
N GLU A 75 -2.03 11.47 -1.84
CA GLU A 75 -3.06 12.13 -2.63
C GLU A 75 -3.94 12.96 -1.70
N LEU A 76 -4.46 14.08 -2.22
CA LEU A 76 -5.39 14.97 -1.52
C LEU A 76 -6.70 15.16 -2.30
N ASP A 77 -6.77 14.80 -3.58
CA ASP A 77 -8.00 14.88 -4.38
C ASP A 77 -9.06 13.90 -3.82
N GLU A 78 -10.04 14.43 -3.11
CA GLU A 78 -11.14 13.66 -2.50
C GLU A 78 -11.98 12.89 -3.52
N LYS A 79 -12.00 13.32 -4.80
CA LYS A 79 -12.67 12.56 -5.86
C LYS A 79 -11.98 11.21 -6.07
N ILE A 80 -10.69 11.13 -5.75
CA ILE A 80 -9.88 9.92 -5.88
C ILE A 80 -9.89 9.10 -4.60
N ILE A 81 -9.83 9.74 -3.43
CA ILE A 81 -9.68 9.04 -2.14
C ILE A 81 -11.00 8.50 -1.61
N LEU A 82 -12.09 9.27 -1.74
CA LEU A 82 -13.38 8.91 -1.13
C LEU A 82 -14.19 8.03 -2.10
N PRO A 83 -14.51 6.78 -1.74
CA PRO A 83 -15.25 5.87 -2.61
C PRO A 83 -16.63 6.38 -3.03
N LEU A 84 -17.28 7.21 -2.20
CA LEU A 84 -18.57 7.82 -2.54
C LEU A 84 -18.52 8.74 -3.77
N ASN A 85 -17.33 9.27 -4.09
CA ASN A 85 -17.10 10.09 -5.27
C ASN A 85 -16.74 9.26 -6.52
N TRP A 86 -16.86 7.91 -6.44
CA TRP A 86 -16.31 7.03 -7.46
C TRP A 86 -17.15 6.80 -8.71
N GLN A 87 -18.30 7.45 -8.80
CA GLN A 87 -19.22 7.48 -9.94
C GLN A 87 -18.50 7.58 -11.30
#